data_AF-A0A855K937-F1
#
_entry.id   AF-A0A855K937-F1
#
_cell.length_a   1.000
_cell.length_b   1.000
_cell.length_c   1.000
_cell.angle_alpha   90.00
_cell.angle_beta   90.00
_cell.angle_gamma   90.00
#
_symmetry.space_group_name_H-M   'P 1'
#
loop_
_entity.id
_entity.type
_entity.pdbx_description
1 polymer ?
#
loop_
_entity_poly.entity_id
_entity_poly.type
_entity_poly.pdbx_seq_one_letter_code
_entity_poly.pdbx_strand_id
1 'polypeptide(L)' 'VVVMHGYLDDPQYARLYEAASYYVNASRCEGLCLPLMEFMACGKPAIAPNHTAMKDYIDDSVAFIVRSSEELTIWPQDTR' A
#
# COMPACT_ATOMS: atom_id res chain seq x y z
N VAL A 1 3.21 -1.56 -18.30
CA VAL A 1 3.20 -0.67 -17.12
C VAL A 1 2.44 0.59 -17.52
N VAL A 2 1.40 0.94 -16.76
CA VAL A 2 0.61 2.16 -16.96
C VAL A 2 0.87 3.07 -15.76
N VAL A 3 1.10 4.36 -16.00
CA VAL A 3 1.27 5.36 -14.94
C VAL A 3 0.09 6.32 -15.03
N MET A 4 -0.64 6.46 -13.93
CA MET A 4 -1.72 7.43 -13.79
C MET A 4 -1.25 8.56 -12.90
N HIS A 5 -1.58 9.80 -13.27
CA HIS A 5 -1.23 10.99 -12.51
C HIS A 5 -2.38 12.00 -12.57
N GLY A 6 -2.38 12.95 -11.62
CA GLY A 6 -3.45 13.94 -11.49
C GLY A 6 -4.50 13.54 -10.47
N TYR A 7 -5.49 14.41 -10.31
CA TYR A 7 -6.60 14.21 -9.39
C TYR A 7 -7.62 13.22 -9.97
N LEU A 8 -8.09 12.30 -9.14
CA LEU A 8 -9.24 11.44 -9.43
C LEU A 8 -10.38 11.86 -8.52
N ASP A 9 -11.56 12.08 -9.09
CA ASP A 9 -12.77 12.24 -8.28
C ASP A 9 -13.21 10.91 -7.64
N ASP A 10 -14.10 10.97 -6.64
CA ASP A 10 -14.51 9.78 -5.88
C ASP A 10 -15.03 8.65 -6.80
N PRO A 11 -15.86 8.91 -7.84
CA PRO A 11 -16.28 7.87 -8.78
C PRO A 11 -15.13 7.25 -9.58
N GLN A 12 -14.14 8.05 -10.01
CA GLN A 12 -12.96 7.54 -10.69
C GLN A 12 -12.11 6.67 -9.76
N TYR A 13 -11.96 7.10 -8.51
CA TYR A 13 -11.19 6.39 -7.49
C TYR A 13 -11.83 5.03 -7.13
N ALA A 14 -13.15 5.01 -6.94
CA ALA A 14 -13.90 3.79 -6.71
C ALA A 14 -13.74 2.78 -7.88
N ARG A 15 -13.83 3.25 -9.13
CA ARG A 15 -13.60 2.39 -10.31
C ARG A 15 -12.17 1.83 -10.36
N LEU A 16 -11.18 2.62 -9.94
CA LEU A 16 -9.79 2.15 -9.87
C LEU A 16 -9.66 1.02 -8.84
N TYR A 17 -10.24 1.19 -7.65
CA TYR A 17 -10.24 0.16 -6.62
C TYR A 17 -11.02 -1.09 -7.02
N GLU A 18 -12.17 -0.94 -7.69
CA GLU A 18 -12.93 -2.08 -8.23
C GLU A 18 -12.13 -2.86 -9.28
N ALA A 19 -11.39 -2.17 -10.16
CA ALA A 19 -10.58 -2.80 -11.19
C ALA A 19 -9.29 -3.46 -10.65
N ALA A 20 -8.76 -3.00 -9.52
CA ALA A 20 -7.53 -3.54 -8.93
C ALA A 20 -7.80 -4.81 -8.11
N SER A 21 -6.92 -5.82 -8.23
CA SER A 21 -6.97 -7.04 -7.40
C SER A 21 -6.15 -6.92 -6.12
N TYR A 22 -5.09 -6.11 -6.15
CA TYR A 22 -4.18 -5.88 -5.03
C TYR A 22 -3.79 -4.40 -4.98
N TYR A 23 -3.52 -3.91 -3.78
CA TYR A 23 -2.91 -2.61 -3.54
C TYR A 23 -1.53 -2.84 -2.91
N VAL A 24 -0.49 -2.25 -3.50
CA VAL A 24 0.87 -2.34 -2.97
C VAL A 24 1.20 -1.03 -2.24
N ASN A 25 1.48 -1.12 -0.95
CA ASN A 25 2.06 -0.04 -0.18
C ASN A 25 3.53 -0.38 0.15
N ALA A 26 4.45 0.46 -0.30
CA ALA A 26 5.89 0.34 -0.03
C ALA A 26 6.43 1.52 0.81
N SER A 27 5.57 2.18 1.57
CA SER A 27 5.93 3.30 2.45
C SER A 27 6.87 2.83 3.57
N ARG A 28 7.85 3.67 3.94
CA ARG A 28 8.75 3.40 5.08
C ARG A 28 8.11 3.63 6.43
N CYS A 29 7.17 4.56 6.53
CA CYS A 29 6.43 4.88 7.76
C CYS A 29 5.19 5.68 7.35
N GLU A 30 4.04 5.26 7.84
CA GLU A 30 2.77 5.99 7.71
C GLU A 30 2.17 6.17 9.09
N GLY A 31 1.57 7.34 9.32
CA GLY A 31 0.70 7.58 10.46
C GLY A 31 -0.70 7.02 10.24
N LEU A 32 -1.20 7.08 9.00
CA LEU A 32 -2.42 6.42 8.54
C LEU A 32 -2.45 6.45 7.01
N CYS A 33 -2.63 5.31 6.35
CA CYS A 33 -2.73 5.26 4.89
C CYS A 33 -4.20 5.12 4.48
N LEU A 34 -4.92 6.24 4.39
CA LEU A 34 -6.34 6.25 4.02
C LEU A 34 -6.63 5.52 2.70
N PRO A 35 -5.84 5.73 1.62
CA PRO A 35 -6.04 4.98 0.38
C PRO A 35 -6.03 3.46 0.57
N LEU A 36 -5.06 2.95 1.33
CA LEU A 36 -4.95 1.52 1.57
C LEU A 36 -6.15 1.00 2.36
N MET A 37 -6.59 1.74 3.39
CA MET A 37 -7.77 1.36 4.19
C MET A 37 -9.05 1.34 3.35
N GLU A 38 -9.24 2.34 2.49
CA GLU A 38 -10.38 2.39 1.57
C GLU A 38 -10.38 1.22 0.60
N PHE A 39 -9.21 0.86 0.04
CA PHE A 39 -9.08 -0.32 -0.82
C PHE A 39 -9.41 -1.62 -0.08
N MET A 40 -8.91 -1.79 1.15
CA MET A 40 -9.21 -2.96 1.98
C MET A 40 -10.69 -3.02 2.37
N ALA A 41 -11.37 -1.87 2.53
CA ALA A 41 -12.80 -1.81 2.79
C ALA A 41 -13.63 -2.37 1.61
N CYS A 42 -13.07 -2.44 0.40
CA CYS A 42 -13.65 -3.18 -0.72
C CYS A 42 -13.54 -4.72 -0.58
N GLY A 43 -13.00 -5.24 0.53
CA GLY A 43 -12.86 -6.67 0.80
C GLY A 43 -11.71 -7.33 0.04
N LYS A 44 -10.69 -6.55 -0.35
CA LYS A 44 -9.56 -7.02 -1.17
C LYS A 44 -8.26 -7.01 -0.37
N PRO A 45 -7.39 -8.02 -0.56
CA PRO A 45 -6.16 -8.13 0.20
C PRO A 45 -5.12 -7.08 -0.22
N ALA A 46 -4.38 -6.57 0.76
CA ALA A 46 -3.28 -5.64 0.54
C ALA A 46 -1.93 -6.36 0.41
N ILE A 47 -0.93 -5.66 -0.15
CA ILE A 47 0.49 -6.04 -0.08
C ILE A 47 1.21 -4.86 0.58
N ALA A 48 1.53 -4.98 1.86
CA ALA A 48 1.98 -3.84 2.66
C ALA A 48 2.89 -4.27 3.81
N PRO A 49 3.74 -3.37 4.33
CA PRO A 49 4.44 -3.62 5.59
C PRO A 49 3.47 -3.52 6.78
N ASN A 50 3.81 -4.20 7.88
CA ASN A 50 3.07 -4.21 9.13
C ASN A 50 3.88 -3.53 10.25
N HIS A 51 4.35 -2.30 10.03
CA HIS A 51 5.03 -1.52 11.07
C HIS A 51 4.33 -0.18 11.30
N THR A 52 4.83 0.56 12.29
CA THR A 52 4.31 1.88 12.66
C THR A 52 2.80 1.83 12.90
N ALA A 53 2.03 2.84 12.50
CA ALA A 53 0.58 2.84 12.68
C ALA A 53 -0.16 1.81 11.79
N MET A 54 0.50 1.22 10.79
CA MET A 54 -0.13 0.19 9.95
C MET A 54 -0.37 -1.11 10.71
N LYS A 55 0.34 -1.36 11.83
CA LYS A 55 0.13 -2.52 12.71
C LYS A 55 -1.29 -2.60 13.28
N ASP A 56 -2.01 -1.49 13.34
CA ASP A 56 -3.34 -1.44 13.92
C ASP A 56 -4.42 -2.08 13.02
N TYR A 57 -4.13 -2.26 11.73
CA TYR A 57 -5.11 -2.74 10.74
C TYR A 57 -4.53 -3.67 9.66
N ILE A 58 -3.24 -3.99 9.70
CA ILE A 58 -2.59 -4.93 8.79
C ILE A 58 -2.11 -6.16 9.56
N ASP A 59 -2.61 -7.33 9.17
CA ASP A 59 -2.15 -8.63 9.61
C ASP A 59 -2.26 -9.68 8.47
N ASP A 60 -1.86 -10.92 8.76
CA ASP A 60 -1.86 -12.02 7.79
C ASP A 60 -3.27 -12.43 7.31
N SER A 61 -4.34 -11.96 7.95
CA SER A 61 -5.72 -12.25 7.54
C SER A 61 -6.21 -11.32 6.43
N VAL A 62 -5.63 -10.11 6.33
CA VAL A 62 -6.05 -9.06 5.38
C VAL A 62 -4.97 -8.65 4.37
N ALA A 63 -3.71 -9.05 4.59
CA ALA A 63 -2.60 -8.64 3.72
C ALA A 63 -1.51 -9.69 3.56
N PHE A 64 -0.81 -9.60 2.43
CA PHE A 64 0.51 -10.19 2.24
C PHE A 64 1.56 -9.24 2.83
N ILE A 65 2.12 -9.61 3.97
CA ILE A 65 3.04 -8.74 4.69
C ILE A 65 4.40 -8.67 3.99
N VAL A 66 4.81 -7.46 3.64
CA VAL A 66 6.14 -7.18 3.09
C VAL A 66 7.10 -6.93 4.25
N ARG A 67 8.16 -7.74 4.35
CA ARG A 67 9.19 -7.56 5.37
C ARG A 67 9.89 -6.22 5.19
N SER A 68 10.10 -5.52 6.30
CA SER A 68 10.76 -4.22 6.37
C SER A 68 11.98 -4.28 7.28
N SER A 69 12.83 -3.25 7.20
CA SER A 69 13.95 -3.01 8.11
C SER A 69 13.90 -1.57 8.60
N GLU A 70 14.44 -1.32 9.80
CA GLU A 70 14.68 0.05 10.29
C GLU A 70 15.82 0.72 9.52
N GLU A 71 16.77 -0.09 9.06
CA GLU A 71 17.91 0.38 8.28
C GLU A 71 17.49 0.79 6.87
N LEU A 72 18.04 1.91 6.40
CA LEU A 72 17.91 2.32 5.02
C LEU A 72 18.59 1.28 4.12
N THR A 73 17.79 0.55 3.36
CA THR A 73 18.32 -0.30 2.29
C THR A 73 18.49 0.57 1.05
N ILE A 74 19.74 0.89 0.74
CA ILE A 74 20.13 1.27 -0.62
C ILE A 74 19.88 0.06 -1.54
N TRP A 75 19.39 0.33 -2.76
CA TRP A 75 19.27 -0.75 -3.73
C TRP A 75 20.64 -1.39 -3.92
N PRO A 76 20.75 -2.73 -3.95
CA PRO A 76 22.04 -3.40 -4.11
C PRO A 76 22.82 -2.95 -5.36
N GLN A 77 22.11 -2.43 -6.36
CA GLN A 77 22.66 -1.90 -7.62
C GLN A 77 22.83 -0.38 -7.64
N ASP A 78 22.39 0.35 -6.61
CA ASP A 78 22.61 1.80 -6.53
C ASP A 78 24.02 2.04 -6.01
N THR A 79 24.87 2.60 -6.87
CA THR A 79 26.28 2.89 -6.59
C THR A 79 26.48 4.25 -5.92
N ARG A 80 25.40 4.94 -5.54
CA ARG A 80 25.45 6.25 -4.86
C ARG A 80 25.57 6.11 -3.34
#